data_AF-A0A538MGZ5-F1
#
_entry.id   AF-A0A538MGZ5-F1
#
_cell.length_a   1.000
_cell.length_b   1.000
_cell.length_c   1.000
_cell.angle_alpha   90.00
_cell.angle_beta   90.00
_cell.angle_gamma   90.00
#
_symmetry.space_group_name_H-M   'P 1'
#
loop_
_entity.id
_entity.type
_entity.pdbx_description
1 polymer ?
#
loop_
_entity_poly.entity_id
_entity_poly.type
_entity_poly.pdbx_seq_one_letter_code
_entity_poly.pdbx_strand_id
1 'polypeptide(L)'
;MQNAAFAAAGLDWEYSALEVDPGDLAGVVRSIRESWAGANVTIPHKQAVVELCDEAEGESVNTLVLRDGRVLGFNTDVEIVAGIAARQVCLIGAGGAAKALLPGLAGEVRVFTRSGEWPPDAGGCDLIVNATPVRDELLVEPSAEQTVVDLAYYPDGRPTALAAAARAAGCEVVDGLEALVRQGTKSFELWTGIEAPVAAMQAAVGLDT
;
A
#
# COMPACT_ATOMS: atom_id res chain seq x y z
N MET A 1 -6.70 11.31 5.70
CA MET A 1 -5.40 11.56 5.03
C MET A 1 -5.53 12.46 3.80
N GLN A 2 -6.12 12.02 2.67
CA GLN A 2 -6.12 12.84 1.43
C GLN A 2 -6.78 14.22 1.59
N ASN A 3 -7.91 14.34 2.28
CA ASN A 3 -8.52 15.65 2.56
C ASN A 3 -7.60 16.62 3.33
N ALA A 4 -6.78 16.10 4.25
CA ALA A 4 -5.81 16.93 4.96
C ALA A 4 -4.69 17.40 4.01
N ALA A 5 -4.29 16.56 3.05
CA ALA A 5 -3.33 16.94 2.03
C ALA A 5 -3.89 18.01 1.09
N PHE A 6 -5.13 17.87 0.62
CA PHE A 6 -5.78 18.89 -0.20
C PHE A 6 -5.90 20.23 0.52
N ALA A 7 -6.32 20.21 1.80
CA ALA A 7 -6.40 21.41 2.61
C ALA A 7 -5.02 22.08 2.81
N ALA A 8 -3.98 21.30 3.10
CA ALA A 8 -2.62 21.80 3.25
C ALA A 8 -2.04 22.38 1.95
N ALA A 9 -2.42 21.82 0.80
CA ALA A 9 -2.04 22.32 -0.52
C ALA A 9 -2.91 23.48 -1.04
N GLY A 10 -3.95 23.88 -0.30
CA GLY A 10 -4.89 24.93 -0.72
C GLY A 10 -5.78 24.54 -1.91
N LEU A 11 -6.04 23.24 -2.08
CA LEU A 11 -6.88 22.70 -3.15
C LEU A 11 -8.34 22.55 -2.68
N ASP A 12 -9.27 23.05 -3.49
CA ASP A 12 -10.72 22.87 -3.28
C ASP A 12 -11.18 21.51 -3.81
N TRP A 13 -10.63 20.45 -3.23
CA TRP A 13 -10.85 19.05 -3.63
C TRP A 13 -11.37 18.25 -2.44
N GLU A 14 -12.23 17.28 -2.71
CA GLU A 14 -12.79 16.38 -1.71
C GLU A 14 -12.45 14.92 -2.05
N TYR A 15 -12.05 14.18 -1.03
CA TYR A 15 -11.86 12.74 -1.04
C TYR A 15 -12.95 12.08 -0.20
N SER A 16 -13.78 11.25 -0.84
CA SER A 16 -14.85 10.49 -0.18
C SER A 16 -14.74 9.00 -0.53
N ALA A 17 -15.22 8.16 0.38
CA ALA A 17 -15.28 6.72 0.17
C ALA A 17 -16.60 6.35 -0.49
N LEU A 18 -16.53 5.52 -1.52
CA LEU A 18 -17.70 4.92 -2.18
C LEU A 18 -17.62 3.40 -2.03
N GLU A 19 -18.66 2.82 -1.43
CA GLU A 19 -18.83 1.37 -1.42
C GLU A 19 -19.36 0.92 -2.78
N VAL A 20 -18.66 -0.02 -3.40
CA VAL A 20 -18.96 -0.51 -4.75
C VAL A 20 -18.99 -2.03 -4.70
N ASP A 21 -20.11 -2.63 -5.09
CA ASP A 21 -20.19 -4.07 -5.26
C ASP A 21 -19.45 -4.50 -6.54
N PRO A 22 -18.86 -5.72 -6.60
CA PRO A 22 -18.11 -6.18 -7.77
C PRO A 22 -18.90 -6.11 -9.08
N GLY A 23 -20.22 -6.30 -9.04
CA GLY A 23 -21.10 -6.21 -10.20
C GLY A 23 -21.26 -4.78 -10.75
N ASP A 24 -21.05 -3.77 -9.92
CA ASP A 24 -21.29 -2.36 -10.25
C ASP A 24 -20.00 -1.60 -10.64
N LEU A 25 -18.83 -2.21 -10.44
CA LEU A 25 -17.53 -1.60 -10.66
C LEU A 25 -17.41 -0.93 -12.05
N ALA A 26 -17.80 -1.64 -13.11
CA ALA A 26 -17.74 -1.11 -14.47
C ALA A 26 -18.68 0.09 -14.69
N GLY A 27 -19.85 0.07 -14.03
CA GLY A 27 -20.80 1.19 -14.08
C GLY A 27 -20.27 2.42 -13.36
N VAL A 28 -19.65 2.23 -12.20
CA VAL A 28 -19.04 3.30 -11.41
C VAL A 28 -17.85 3.91 -12.14
N VAL A 29 -16.90 3.11 -12.64
CA VAL A 29 -15.74 3.63 -13.39
C VAL A 29 -16.21 4.46 -14.60
N ARG A 30 -17.25 3.99 -15.30
CA ARG A 30 -17.83 4.73 -16.42
C ARG A 30 -18.47 6.05 -16.00
N SER A 31 -19.14 6.13 -14.86
CA SER A 31 -19.84 7.35 -14.42
C SER A 31 -18.87 8.43 -13.95
N ILE A 32 -17.75 8.05 -13.33
CA ILE A 32 -16.77 9.00 -12.79
C ILE A 32 -15.78 9.51 -13.85
N ARG A 33 -15.59 8.78 -14.96
CA ARG A 33 -14.51 9.03 -15.94
C ARG A 33 -14.42 10.45 -16.50
N GLU A 34 -15.53 11.17 -16.58
CA GLU A 34 -15.60 12.52 -17.15
C GLU A 34 -15.68 13.63 -16.09
N SER A 35 -15.96 13.29 -14.83
CA SER A 35 -16.35 14.26 -13.80
C SER A 35 -15.42 14.29 -12.59
N TRP A 36 -14.62 13.25 -12.39
CA TRP A 36 -13.71 13.14 -11.24
C TRP A 36 -12.26 13.27 -11.70
N ALA A 37 -11.36 13.63 -10.78
CA ALA A 37 -9.93 13.69 -11.05
C ALA A 37 -9.24 12.33 -10.95
N GLY A 38 -9.79 11.43 -10.13
CA GLY A 38 -9.20 10.13 -9.85
C GLY A 38 -9.91 9.40 -8.72
N ALA A 39 -9.41 8.21 -8.39
CA ALA A 39 -9.89 7.42 -7.26
C ALA A 39 -8.79 6.45 -6.79
N ASN A 40 -8.70 6.16 -5.49
CA ASN A 40 -8.04 4.92 -5.09
C ASN A 40 -9.01 3.74 -5.18
N VAL A 41 -8.47 2.58 -5.51
CA VAL A 41 -9.20 1.30 -5.62
C VAL A 41 -8.64 0.35 -4.59
N THR A 42 -9.50 -0.28 -3.81
CA THR A 42 -9.13 -1.26 -2.78
C THR A 42 -9.82 -2.60 -3.01
N ILE A 43 -9.59 -3.55 -2.11
CA ILE A 43 -10.21 -4.88 -2.12
C ILE A 43 -11.75 -4.73 -2.28
N PRO A 44 -12.40 -5.55 -3.12
CA PRO A 44 -11.85 -6.64 -3.94
C PRO A 44 -11.49 -6.24 -5.38
N HIS A 45 -11.42 -4.93 -5.70
CA HIS A 45 -11.51 -4.43 -7.07
C HIS A 45 -10.18 -4.25 -7.80
N LYS A 46 -9.03 -4.32 -7.09
CA LYS A 46 -7.72 -3.95 -7.65
C LYS A 46 -7.32 -4.71 -8.92
N GLN A 47 -7.70 -5.99 -9.04
CA GLN A 47 -7.44 -6.79 -10.23
C GLN A 47 -8.50 -6.56 -11.32
N ALA A 48 -9.78 -6.49 -10.94
CA ALA A 48 -10.87 -6.35 -11.89
C ALA A 48 -10.87 -4.98 -12.60
N VAL A 49 -10.38 -3.94 -11.94
CA VAL A 49 -10.34 -2.59 -12.51
C VAL A 49 -9.29 -2.43 -13.62
N VAL A 50 -8.32 -3.34 -13.72
CA VAL A 50 -7.26 -3.30 -14.76
C VAL A 50 -7.90 -3.33 -16.15
N GLU A 51 -8.86 -4.23 -16.37
CA GLU A 51 -9.60 -4.37 -17.63
C GLU A 51 -10.52 -3.19 -17.95
N LEU A 52 -10.73 -2.29 -16.97
CA LEU A 52 -11.54 -1.08 -17.13
C LEU A 52 -10.70 0.17 -17.39
N CYS A 53 -9.37 0.05 -17.32
CA CYS A 53 -8.45 1.14 -17.63
C CYS A 53 -8.15 1.19 -19.13
N ASP A 54 -8.02 2.39 -19.68
CA ASP A 54 -7.51 2.59 -21.04
C ASP A 54 -6.00 2.32 -21.12
N GLU A 55 -5.28 2.59 -20.03
CA GLU A 55 -3.87 2.24 -19.82
C GLU A 55 -3.70 1.80 -18.35
N ALA A 56 -2.94 0.73 -18.09
CA ALA A 56 -2.71 0.24 -16.74
C ALA A 56 -1.27 -0.24 -16.54
N GLU A 57 -0.72 0.05 -15.36
CA GLU A 57 0.57 -0.44 -14.91
C GLU A 57 0.42 -1.75 -14.12
N GLY A 58 0.71 -2.88 -14.78
CA GLY A 58 0.75 -4.21 -14.15
C GLY A 58 -0.62 -4.86 -13.98
N GLU A 59 -0.67 -5.89 -13.13
CA GLU A 59 -1.84 -6.77 -12.95
C GLU A 59 -2.74 -6.38 -11.75
N SER A 60 -2.47 -5.23 -11.13
CA SER A 60 -3.20 -4.75 -9.95
C SER A 60 -3.12 -3.23 -9.90
N VAL A 61 -4.27 -2.55 -9.97
CA VAL A 61 -4.35 -1.10 -9.93
C VAL A 61 -5.01 -0.68 -8.62
N ASN A 62 -4.34 0.20 -7.87
CA ASN A 62 -4.88 0.80 -6.64
C ASN A 62 -5.18 2.29 -6.79
N THR A 63 -4.83 2.90 -7.93
CA THR A 63 -4.96 4.34 -8.19
C THR A 63 -5.39 4.58 -9.62
N LEU A 64 -6.51 5.27 -9.81
CA LEU A 64 -7.01 5.74 -11.09
C LEU A 64 -6.74 7.24 -11.21
N VAL A 65 -6.19 7.65 -12.35
CA VAL A 65 -6.14 9.04 -12.80
C VAL A 65 -7.13 9.18 -13.95
N LEU A 66 -8.06 10.12 -13.82
CA LEU A 66 -9.11 10.36 -14.81
C LEU A 66 -8.79 11.68 -15.51
N ARG A 67 -8.51 11.60 -16.81
CA ARG A 67 -8.08 12.78 -17.59
C ARG A 67 -8.54 12.66 -19.03
N ASP A 68 -9.16 13.72 -19.53
CA ASP A 68 -9.67 13.80 -20.91
C ASP A 68 -10.58 12.62 -21.29
N GLY A 69 -11.41 12.18 -20.33
CA GLY A 69 -12.30 11.03 -20.46
C GLY A 69 -11.60 9.68 -20.47
N ARG A 70 -10.28 9.61 -20.24
CA ARG A 70 -9.50 8.37 -20.16
C ARG A 70 -9.29 7.93 -18.71
N VAL A 71 -9.18 6.63 -18.51
CA VAL A 71 -8.91 5.97 -17.23
C VAL A 71 -7.48 5.42 -17.25
N LEU A 72 -6.58 6.05 -16.51
CA LEU A 72 -5.19 5.60 -16.36
C LEU A 72 -5.01 4.92 -15.00
N GLY A 73 -4.58 3.66 -15.00
CA GLY A 73 -4.42 2.82 -13.81
C GLY A 73 -2.97 2.70 -13.37
N PHE A 74 -2.71 2.99 -12.09
CA PHE A 74 -1.41 2.92 -11.45
C PHE A 74 -1.45 2.01 -10.22
N ASN A 75 -0.28 1.46 -9.89
CA ASN A 75 -0.07 0.71 -8.66
C ASN A 75 0.89 1.47 -7.74
N THR A 76 0.37 2.31 -6.85
CA THR A 76 1.16 3.07 -5.89
C THR A 76 1.56 2.26 -4.66
N ASP A 77 1.10 1.01 -4.50
CA ASP A 77 1.52 0.16 -3.39
C ASP A 77 3.03 -0.12 -3.46
N VAL A 78 3.64 -0.13 -4.66
CA VAL A 78 5.11 -0.31 -4.82
C VAL A 78 5.93 0.74 -4.06
N GLU A 79 5.36 1.92 -3.79
CA GLU A 79 6.01 3.00 -3.05
C GLU A 79 6.19 2.67 -1.56
N ILE A 80 5.45 1.68 -1.04
CA ILE A 80 5.60 1.20 0.34
C ILE A 80 7.01 0.65 0.55
N VAL A 81 7.56 -0.02 -0.46
CA VAL A 81 8.89 -0.66 -0.41
C VAL A 81 9.96 0.13 -1.17
N ALA A 82 9.60 1.27 -1.77
CA ALA A 82 10.53 2.11 -2.49
C ALA A 82 11.65 2.62 -1.58
N GLY A 83 12.89 2.58 -2.10
CA GLY A 83 14.09 2.99 -1.37
C GLY A 83 14.62 1.97 -0.36
N ILE A 84 13.91 0.86 -0.12
CA ILE A 84 14.39 -0.22 0.76
C ILE A 84 15.33 -1.14 -0.02
N ALA A 85 16.62 -1.09 0.30
CA ALA A 85 17.59 -1.98 -0.31
C ALA A 85 17.47 -3.40 0.29
N ALA A 86 17.30 -4.41 -0.55
CA ALA A 86 17.27 -5.80 -0.12
C ALA A 86 17.92 -6.70 -1.18
N ARG A 87 18.66 -7.73 -0.74
CA ARG A 87 19.15 -8.79 -1.63
C ARG A 87 18.31 -10.05 -1.51
N GLN A 88 17.79 -10.31 -0.31
CA GLN A 88 16.98 -11.47 0.03
C GLN A 88 15.76 -11.00 0.82
N VAL A 89 14.57 -11.33 0.33
CA VAL A 89 13.28 -10.87 0.88
C VAL A 89 12.48 -12.07 1.39
N CYS A 90 12.01 -12.00 2.63
CA CYS A 90 11.00 -12.90 3.19
C CYS A 90 9.62 -12.25 3.01
N LEU A 91 8.85 -12.70 2.01
CA LEU A 91 7.50 -12.21 1.75
C LEU A 91 6.47 -13.18 2.33
N ILE A 92 5.71 -12.73 3.31
CA ILE A 92 4.68 -13.53 3.99
C ILE A 92 3.31 -13.17 3.40
N GLY A 93 2.68 -14.14 2.75
CA GLY A 93 1.41 -14.00 2.04
C GLY A 93 1.56 -13.96 0.52
N ALA A 94 0.48 -14.32 -0.18
CA ALA A 94 0.40 -14.30 -1.65
C ALA A 94 -0.91 -13.64 -2.16
N GLY A 95 -1.56 -12.85 -1.28
CA GLY A 95 -2.79 -12.12 -1.61
C GLY A 95 -2.54 -10.90 -2.50
N GLY A 96 -3.60 -10.11 -2.72
CA GLY A 96 -3.53 -8.91 -3.58
C GLY A 96 -2.46 -7.91 -3.14
N ALA A 97 -2.26 -7.71 -1.83
CA ALA A 97 -1.23 -6.82 -1.32
C ALA A 97 0.20 -7.33 -1.62
N ALA A 98 0.45 -8.62 -1.44
CA ALA A 98 1.73 -9.24 -1.80
C ALA A 98 2.01 -9.07 -3.30
N LYS A 99 1.01 -9.36 -4.15
CA LYS A 99 1.12 -9.18 -5.61
C LYS A 99 1.38 -7.74 -6.02
N ALA A 100 0.75 -6.78 -5.34
CA ALA A 100 0.92 -5.36 -5.62
C ALA A 100 2.33 -4.85 -5.23
N LEU A 101 2.96 -5.44 -4.21
CA LEU A 101 4.32 -5.08 -3.78
C LEU A 101 5.43 -5.74 -4.61
N LEU A 102 5.19 -6.94 -5.16
CA LEU A 102 6.20 -7.73 -5.87
C LEU A 102 7.03 -6.92 -6.89
N PRO A 103 6.43 -6.05 -7.75
CA PRO A 103 7.20 -5.26 -8.70
C PRO A 103 8.16 -4.24 -8.06
N GLY A 104 7.91 -3.81 -6.83
CA GLY A 104 8.75 -2.86 -6.09
C GLY A 104 9.84 -3.52 -5.24
N LEU A 105 9.79 -4.84 -5.05
CA LEU A 105 10.77 -5.56 -4.24
C LEU A 105 12.06 -5.80 -5.03
N ALA A 106 13.19 -5.42 -4.42
CA ALA A 106 14.52 -5.73 -4.93
C ALA A 106 15.01 -7.09 -4.42
N GLY A 107 15.85 -7.76 -5.21
CA GLY A 107 16.51 -9.00 -4.81
C GLY A 107 15.69 -10.27 -5.04
N GLU A 108 16.13 -11.35 -4.41
CA GLU A 108 15.47 -12.66 -4.48
C GLU A 108 14.34 -12.74 -3.43
N VAL A 109 13.12 -13.01 -3.88
CA VAL A 109 11.94 -13.06 -3.02
C VAL A 109 11.57 -14.51 -2.71
N ARG A 110 11.62 -14.87 -1.42
CA ARG A 110 11.08 -16.13 -0.89
C ARG A 110 9.68 -15.89 -0.34
N VAL A 111 8.69 -16.56 -0.92
CA VAL A 111 7.27 -16.38 -0.58
C VAL A 111 6.79 -17.49 0.34
N PHE A 112 6.25 -17.12 1.51
CA PHE A 112 5.71 -18.05 2.49
C PHE A 112 4.19 -17.88 2.60
N THR A 113 3.47 -19.00 2.62
CA THR A 113 2.00 -18.99 2.71
C THR A 113 1.52 -20.13 3.59
N ARG A 114 0.34 -19.97 4.23
CA ARG A 114 -0.26 -21.04 5.06
C ARG A 114 -0.52 -22.34 4.30
N SER A 115 -0.70 -22.28 2.99
CA SER A 115 -0.90 -23.45 2.11
C SER A 115 0.39 -23.96 1.46
N GLY A 116 1.52 -23.30 1.69
CA GLY A 116 2.83 -23.64 1.14
C GLY A 116 3.85 -23.87 2.26
N GLU A 117 5.05 -23.31 2.10
CA GLU A 117 6.09 -23.36 3.12
C GLU A 117 5.67 -22.53 4.36
N TRP A 118 5.64 -23.18 5.53
CA TRP A 118 5.22 -22.61 6.80
C TRP A 118 5.86 -23.37 7.98
N PRO A 119 6.32 -22.70 9.07
CA PRO A 119 6.30 -21.25 9.31
C PRO A 119 7.27 -20.49 8.37
N PRO A 120 7.10 -19.16 8.20
CA PRO A 120 8.03 -18.36 7.42
C PRO A 120 9.42 -18.36 8.06
N ASP A 121 10.45 -18.47 7.22
CA ASP A 121 11.86 -18.39 7.63
C ASP A 121 12.51 -17.13 7.04
N ALA A 122 12.89 -16.19 7.91
CA ALA A 122 13.59 -14.97 7.54
C ALA A 122 15.12 -15.10 7.65
N GLY A 123 15.65 -16.29 7.95
CA GLY A 123 17.09 -16.54 8.05
C GLY A 123 17.81 -16.18 6.75
N GLY A 124 18.75 -15.24 6.82
CA GLY A 124 19.50 -14.75 5.67
C GLY A 124 18.76 -13.74 4.78
N CYS A 125 17.54 -13.34 5.13
CA CYS A 125 16.86 -12.20 4.49
C CYS A 125 17.30 -10.88 5.12
N ASP A 126 17.42 -9.84 4.29
CA ASP A 126 17.67 -8.47 4.73
C ASP A 126 16.33 -7.70 4.94
N LEU A 127 15.24 -8.17 4.32
CA LEU A 127 13.90 -7.57 4.38
C LEU A 127 12.83 -8.61 4.69
N ILE A 128 11.96 -8.31 5.67
CA ILE A 128 10.74 -9.06 5.98
C ILE A 128 9.53 -8.22 5.55
N VAL A 129 8.63 -8.80 4.77
CA VAL A 129 7.38 -8.16 4.35
C VAL A 129 6.20 -9.02 4.78
N ASN A 130 5.42 -8.56 5.77
CA ASN A 130 4.14 -9.18 6.10
C ASN A 130 3.01 -8.52 5.29
N ALA A 131 2.53 -9.25 4.28
CA ALA A 131 1.40 -8.85 3.44
C ALA A 131 0.11 -9.62 3.77
N THR A 132 0.00 -10.11 5.00
CA THR A 132 -1.19 -10.82 5.52
C THR A 132 -2.00 -9.91 6.46
N PRO A 133 -3.28 -10.24 6.76
CA PRO A 133 -4.06 -9.48 7.73
C PRO A 133 -3.70 -9.82 9.20
N VAL A 134 -2.70 -10.66 9.45
CA VAL A 134 -2.33 -11.10 10.80
C VAL A 134 -1.73 -9.92 11.58
N ARG A 135 -2.20 -9.71 12.80
CA ARG A 135 -1.77 -8.62 13.69
C ARG A 135 -1.30 -9.08 15.05
N ASP A 136 -1.97 -10.06 15.65
CA ASP A 136 -1.75 -10.48 17.04
C ASP A 136 -0.74 -11.64 17.20
N GLU A 137 -0.33 -12.27 16.10
CA GLU A 137 0.61 -13.40 16.08
C GLU A 137 1.96 -12.96 15.51
N LEU A 138 3.05 -13.28 16.21
CA LEU A 138 4.41 -13.11 15.68
C LEU A 138 4.68 -14.22 14.67
N LEU A 139 4.67 -13.86 13.38
CA LEU A 139 4.82 -14.82 12.29
C LEU A 139 6.27 -15.33 12.14
N VAL A 140 7.23 -14.45 12.39
CA VAL A 140 8.68 -14.71 12.28
C VAL A 140 9.42 -13.80 13.26
N GLU A 141 10.51 -14.28 13.84
CA GLU A 141 11.36 -13.47 14.73
C GLU A 141 12.29 -12.58 13.89
N PRO A 142 12.24 -11.23 14.04
CA PRO A 142 13.11 -10.32 13.33
C PRO A 142 14.48 -10.13 14.05
N SER A 143 15.52 -9.76 13.30
CA SER A 143 16.84 -9.41 13.83
C SER A 143 17.25 -7.97 13.47
N ALA A 144 18.14 -7.37 14.27
CA ALA A 144 18.50 -5.94 14.21
C ALA A 144 18.97 -5.47 12.82
N GLU A 145 19.56 -6.34 12.03
CA GLU A 145 20.09 -6.04 10.69
C GLU A 145 19.02 -6.04 9.60
N GLN A 146 17.78 -6.40 9.94
CA GLN A 146 16.67 -6.50 9.00
C GLN A 146 15.83 -5.23 8.98
N THR A 147 15.25 -4.95 7.82
CA THR A 147 14.12 -4.03 7.70
C THR A 147 12.82 -4.83 7.72
N VAL A 148 11.79 -4.32 8.38
CA VAL A 148 10.46 -4.95 8.46
C VAL A 148 9.40 -4.03 7.87
N VAL A 149 8.66 -4.54 6.89
CA VAL A 149 7.45 -3.92 6.34
C VAL A 149 6.26 -4.74 6.80
N ASP A 150 5.38 -4.17 7.60
CA ASP A 150 4.16 -4.83 8.07
C ASP A 150 2.93 -4.06 7.62
N LEU A 151 2.17 -4.62 6.67
CA LEU A 151 1.02 -3.93 6.09
C LEU A 151 -0.19 -3.91 7.01
N ALA A 152 -0.23 -4.79 8.00
CA ALA A 152 -1.33 -4.81 8.94
C ALA A 152 -1.16 -3.69 9.97
N TYR A 153 -2.27 -3.02 10.31
CA TYR A 153 -2.28 -1.97 11.33
C TYR A 153 -3.58 -1.97 12.11
N TYR A 154 -3.54 -1.35 13.28
CA TYR A 154 -4.74 -0.99 14.02
C TYR A 154 -5.06 0.50 13.82
N PRO A 155 -6.35 0.86 13.69
CA PRO A 155 -6.74 2.27 13.60
C PRO A 155 -6.38 3.11 14.83
N ASP A 156 -6.14 2.48 15.98
CA ASP A 156 -5.72 3.15 17.22
C ASP A 156 -4.20 3.37 17.31
N GLY A 157 -3.44 2.99 16.27
CA GLY A 157 -1.99 3.19 16.17
C GLY A 157 -1.15 2.22 17.00
N ARG A 158 -1.75 1.27 17.72
CA ARG A 158 -0.95 0.27 18.45
C ARG A 158 -0.18 -0.63 17.48
N PRO A 159 1.04 -1.08 17.84
CA PRO A 159 1.81 -1.95 16.96
C PRO A 159 1.18 -3.35 16.86
N THR A 160 1.36 -4.00 15.72
CA THR A 160 1.16 -5.46 15.58
C THR A 160 2.24 -6.21 16.37
N ALA A 161 2.06 -7.52 16.55
CA ALA A 161 3.06 -8.39 17.16
C ALA A 161 4.40 -8.34 16.42
N LEU A 162 4.37 -8.35 15.08
CA LEU A 162 5.59 -8.26 14.27
C LEU A 162 6.25 -6.89 14.36
N ALA A 163 5.50 -5.79 14.23
CA ALA A 163 6.05 -4.44 14.35
C ALA A 163 6.63 -4.17 15.76
N ALA A 164 5.98 -4.67 16.81
CA ALA A 164 6.47 -4.57 18.18
C ALA A 164 7.78 -5.35 18.37
N ALA A 165 7.85 -6.60 17.88
CA ALA A 165 9.06 -7.42 17.95
C ALA A 165 10.20 -6.79 17.15
N ALA A 166 9.93 -6.30 15.94
CA ALA A 166 10.92 -5.65 15.08
C ALA A 166 11.53 -4.41 15.74
N ARG A 167 10.70 -3.54 16.32
CA ARG A 167 11.18 -2.38 17.09
C ARG A 167 12.02 -2.79 18.30
N ALA A 168 11.61 -3.83 19.02
CA ALA A 168 12.37 -4.34 20.16
C ALA A 168 13.72 -4.96 19.76
N ALA A 169 13.80 -5.55 18.57
CA ALA A 169 15.02 -6.09 17.98
C ALA A 169 15.94 -4.99 17.38
N GLY A 170 15.47 -3.75 17.27
CA GLY A 170 16.24 -2.64 16.70
C GLY A 170 16.17 -2.53 15.17
N CYS A 171 15.20 -3.18 14.54
CA CYS A 171 14.98 -3.10 13.09
C CYS A 171 14.48 -1.72 12.67
N GLU A 172 14.74 -1.35 11.42
CA GLU A 172 13.94 -0.33 10.73
C GLU A 172 12.55 -0.90 10.42
N VAL A 173 11.50 -0.13 10.67
CA VAL A 173 10.11 -0.61 10.54
C VAL A 173 9.27 0.37 9.72
N VAL A 174 8.69 -0.13 8.63
CA VAL A 174 7.58 0.50 7.91
C VAL A 174 6.30 -0.22 8.33
N ASP A 175 5.54 0.37 9.26
CA ASP A 175 4.26 -0.19 9.70
C ASP A 175 3.12 0.18 8.73
N GLY A 176 1.93 -0.37 8.98
CA GLY A 176 0.80 -0.20 8.06
C GLY A 176 0.30 1.25 7.95
N LEU A 177 0.53 2.10 8.95
CA LEU A 177 0.20 3.53 8.85
C LEU A 177 1.22 4.27 8.00
N GLU A 178 2.51 3.98 8.15
CA GLU A 178 3.51 4.55 7.25
C GLU A 178 3.36 4.04 5.81
N ALA A 179 3.07 2.75 5.64
CA ALA A 179 2.72 2.18 4.34
C ALA A 179 1.53 2.92 3.69
N LEU A 180 0.49 3.23 4.49
CA LEU A 180 -0.66 4.01 4.03
C LEU A 180 -0.24 5.40 3.54
N VAL A 181 0.66 6.09 4.25
CA VAL A 181 1.17 7.41 3.86
C VAL A 181 1.98 7.32 2.57
N ARG A 182 2.89 6.34 2.44
CA ARG A 182 3.77 6.18 1.27
C ARG A 182 2.98 6.04 -0.03
N GLN A 183 2.06 5.06 -0.09
CA GLN A 183 1.22 4.87 -1.29
C GLN A 183 0.26 6.05 -1.52
N GLY A 184 -0.20 6.68 -0.45
CA GLY A 184 -1.16 7.78 -0.53
C GLY A 184 -0.54 9.06 -1.08
N THR A 185 0.71 9.34 -0.70
CA THR A 185 1.54 10.44 -1.21
C THR A 185 1.63 10.35 -2.72
N LYS A 186 1.98 9.17 -3.24
CA LYS A 186 2.08 8.98 -4.69
C LYS A 186 0.75 9.17 -5.41
N SER A 187 -0.34 8.70 -4.82
CA SER A 187 -1.70 8.90 -5.38
C SER A 187 -2.04 10.39 -5.47
N PHE A 188 -1.75 11.15 -4.42
CA PHE A 188 -1.93 12.60 -4.39
C PHE A 188 -1.15 13.30 -5.49
N GLU A 189 0.13 12.96 -5.65
CA GLU A 189 1.00 13.54 -6.68
C GLU A 189 0.50 13.22 -8.09
N LEU A 190 0.04 11.99 -8.33
CA LEU A 190 -0.50 11.57 -9.63
C LEU A 190 -1.76 12.37 -10.02
N TRP A 191 -2.66 12.64 -9.07
CA TRP A 191 -3.87 13.39 -9.36
C TRP A 191 -3.61 14.89 -9.53
N THR A 192 -2.79 15.47 -8.65
CA THR A 192 -2.65 16.93 -8.51
C THR A 192 -1.48 17.50 -9.31
N GLY A 193 -0.44 16.69 -9.58
CA GLY A 193 0.83 17.15 -10.14
C GLY A 193 1.69 17.97 -9.16
N ILE A 194 1.34 17.99 -7.88
CA ILE A 194 2.02 18.74 -6.82
C ILE A 194 2.68 17.74 -5.87
N GLU A 195 3.88 18.06 -5.39
CA GLU A 195 4.53 17.33 -4.28
C GLU A 195 3.59 17.23 -3.08
N ALA A 196 3.44 16.03 -2.53
CA ALA A 196 2.48 15.81 -1.45
C ALA A 196 2.94 16.45 -0.13
N PRO A 197 2.03 17.08 0.64
CA PRO A 197 2.34 17.59 1.97
C PRO A 197 2.42 16.45 3.00
N VAL A 198 3.52 15.67 2.96
CA VAL A 198 3.71 14.42 3.74
C VAL A 198 3.44 14.62 5.23
N ALA A 199 3.94 15.71 5.83
CA ALA A 199 3.73 16.00 7.25
C ALA A 199 2.23 16.11 7.62
N ALA A 200 1.41 16.72 6.75
CA ALA A 200 -0.03 16.81 6.97
C ALA A 200 -0.71 15.43 6.83
N MET A 201 -0.20 14.59 5.93
CA MET A 201 -0.69 13.22 5.72
C MET A 201 -0.37 12.32 6.92
N GLN A 202 0.85 12.38 7.44
CA GLN A 202 1.31 11.67 8.65
C GLN A 202 0.47 12.06 9.86
N ALA A 203 0.33 13.36 10.13
CA ALA A 203 -0.49 13.85 11.24
C ALA A 203 -1.95 13.38 11.13
N ALA A 204 -2.51 13.35 9.91
CA ALA A 204 -3.89 12.91 9.67
C ALA A 204 -4.12 11.40 9.86
N VAL A 205 -3.06 10.59 9.96
CA VAL A 205 -3.15 9.15 10.28
C VAL A 205 -2.62 8.83 11.69
N GLY A 206 -2.24 9.85 12.47
CA GLY A 206 -1.75 9.66 13.84
C GLY A 206 -0.27 9.29 13.94
N LEU A 207 0.52 9.56 12.90
CA LEU A 207 1.98 9.48 12.97
C LEU A 207 2.51 10.82 13.46
N ASP A 208 3.27 10.81 14.56
CA ASP A 208 3.94 11.99 15.09
C ASP A 208 5.04 12.45 14.11
N THR A 209 5.09 13.75 13.83
CA THR A 209 6.10 14.42 12.99
C THR A 209 7.26 14.98 13.80
#